data_AF-A0A2P5BM24-F1
#
_entry.id   AF-A0A2P5BM24-F1
#
_cell.length_a   1.000
_cell.length_b   1.000
_cell.length_c   1.000
_cell.angle_alpha   90.00
_cell.angle_beta   90.00
_cell.angle_gamma   90.00
#
_symmetry.space_group_name_H-M   'P 1'
#
loop_
_entity.id
_entity.type
_entity.pdbx_description
1 polymer ?
#
loop_
_entity_poly.entity_id
_entity_poly.type
_entity_poly.pdbx_seq_one_letter_code
_entity_poly.pdbx_strand_id
1 'polypeptide(L)'
;MYKYLETTLGNTARRLWDDYKATYNQKYLELISAGANPYNFVNTVSNLITASDPNTGSIYQQKEAMRKLEQIKLNDWRKIVPFLTEFIHYATKSQNTYNKEVMNKLLLKLPGPLGIEIQEIGKIFIEKGENNQTNNIITLAYYIMQHLEKKCNE
;
A
#
# COMPACT_ATOMS: atom_id res chain seq x y z
N MET A 1 6.86 16.04 25.54
CA MET A 1 8.30 15.88 25.24
C MET A 1 8.47 14.72 24.28
N TYR A 2 9.16 14.88 23.15
CA TYR A 2 9.31 13.85 22.10
C TYR A 2 10.18 12.64 22.49
N LYS A 3 10.78 12.66 23.69
CA LYS A 3 11.75 11.67 24.18
C LYS A 3 11.25 10.22 24.11
N TYR A 4 9.95 9.98 24.25
CA TYR A 4 9.37 8.63 24.14
C TYR A 4 9.13 8.18 22.68
N LEU A 5 8.95 9.08 21.73
CA LEU A 5 8.87 8.73 20.30
C LEU A 5 10.27 8.52 19.73
N GLU A 6 11.22 9.26 20.27
CA GLU A 6 12.64 9.16 19.99
C GLU A 6 13.24 7.76 20.26
N THR A 7 12.61 6.96 21.12
CA THR A 7 13.00 5.56 21.40
C THR A 7 12.42 4.55 20.40
N THR A 8 11.46 4.96 19.56
CA THR A 8 10.88 4.08 18.52
C THR A 8 11.68 4.14 17.20
N LEU A 9 12.65 5.06 17.09
CA LEU A 9 13.52 5.17 15.94
C LEU A 9 14.56 4.05 15.92
N GLY A 10 14.75 3.43 14.75
CA GLY A 10 15.90 2.56 14.50
C GLY A 10 17.23 3.34 14.52
N ASN A 11 18.34 2.64 14.72
CA ASN A 11 19.68 3.23 14.93
C ASN A 11 20.06 4.33 13.92
N THR A 12 19.79 4.10 12.63
CA THR A 12 20.11 5.07 11.57
C THR A 12 19.28 6.35 11.70
N ALA A 13 17.96 6.21 11.82
CA ALA A 13 17.05 7.33 11.98
C ALA A 13 17.32 8.10 13.28
N ARG A 14 17.71 7.38 14.34
CA ARG A 14 18.10 7.97 15.62
C ARG A 14 19.31 8.88 15.51
N ARG A 15 20.38 8.41 14.86
CA ARG A 15 21.60 9.21 14.66
C ARG A 15 21.33 10.45 13.81
N LEU A 16 20.57 10.29 12.72
CA LEU A 16 20.14 11.41 11.89
C LEU A 16 19.34 12.44 12.70
N TRP A 17 18.43 11.98 13.57
CA TRP A 17 17.65 12.85 14.43
C TRP A 17 18.50 13.61 15.46
N ASP A 18 19.48 12.93 16.08
CA ASP A 18 20.40 13.57 17.03
C ASP A 18 21.29 14.62 16.33
N ASP A 19 21.78 14.32 15.13
CA ASP A 19 22.55 15.26 14.30
C ASP A 19 21.70 16.47 13.85
N TYR A 20 20.43 16.23 13.48
CA TYR A 20 19.47 17.30 13.18
C TYR A 20 19.25 18.24 14.36
N LYS A 21 19.10 17.71 15.59
CA LYS A 21 18.96 18.54 16.80
C LYS A 21 20.21 19.39 17.07
N ALA A 22 21.38 18.80 16.89
CA ALA A 22 22.65 19.49 17.10
C ALA A 22 22.86 20.60 16.06
N THR A 23 22.55 20.33 14.79
CA THR A 23 22.78 21.24 13.66
C THR A 23 21.70 22.31 13.53
N TYR A 24 20.43 21.95 13.74
CA TYR A 24 19.26 22.82 13.52
C TYR A 24 18.50 23.07 14.82
N ASN A 25 19.21 23.42 15.90
CA ASN A 25 18.63 23.60 17.24
C ASN A 25 17.42 24.54 17.25
N GLN A 26 17.46 25.64 16.51
CA GLN A 26 16.33 26.57 16.45
C GLN A 26 15.04 25.93 15.89
N LYS A 27 15.15 25.17 14.80
CA LYS A 27 14.00 24.43 14.22
C LYS A 27 13.50 23.33 15.15
N TYR A 28 14.41 22.70 15.90
CA TYR A 28 14.04 21.73 16.91
C TYR A 28 13.25 22.38 18.07
N LEU A 29 13.67 23.55 18.54
CA LEU A 29 12.97 24.31 19.57
C LEU A 29 11.59 24.77 19.09
N GLU A 30 11.48 25.24 17.84
CA GLU A 30 10.20 25.56 17.20
C GLU A 30 9.26 24.34 17.17
N LEU A 31 9.77 23.18 16.76
CA LEU A 31 9.00 21.93 16.76
C LEU A 31 8.52 21.53 18.16
N ILE A 32 9.35 21.69 19.20
CA ILE A 32 8.95 21.46 20.59
C ILE A 32 7.89 22.47 21.03
N SER A 33 8.04 23.74 20.64
CA SER A 33 7.13 24.83 21.02
C SER A 33 5.73 24.67 20.42
N ALA A 34 5.63 24.05 19.25
CA ALA A 34 4.36 23.68 18.59
C ALA A 34 3.60 22.55 19.34
N GLY A 35 4.14 22.04 20.44
CA GLY A 35 3.57 20.97 21.24
C GLY A 35 4.09 19.59 20.81
N ALA A 36 4.11 18.65 21.76
CA ALA A 36 4.61 17.30 21.53
C ALA A 36 3.61 16.43 20.75
N ASN A 37 3.27 16.85 19.52
CA ASN A 37 2.38 16.14 18.62
C ASN A 37 3.15 15.04 17.87
N PRO A 38 2.81 13.75 18.03
CA PRO A 38 3.46 12.65 17.32
C PRO A 38 3.46 12.82 15.79
N TYR A 39 2.42 13.42 15.23
CA TYR A 39 2.32 13.71 13.81
C TYR A 39 3.48 14.61 13.33
N ASN A 40 3.74 15.71 14.04
CA ASN A 40 4.80 16.65 13.68
C ASN A 40 6.19 16.01 13.78
N PHE A 41 6.41 15.17 14.79
CA PHE A 41 7.66 14.42 14.95
C PHE A 41 7.88 13.42 13.82
N VAL A 42 6.89 12.57 13.55
CA VAL A 42 6.98 11.55 12.49
C VAL A 42 7.16 12.21 11.13
N ASN A 43 6.44 13.30 10.85
CA ASN A 43 6.61 14.04 9.61
C ASN A 43 8.01 14.63 9.46
N THR A 44 8.55 15.24 10.51
CA THR A 44 9.90 15.82 10.46
C THR A 44 10.95 14.73 10.23
N VAL A 45 10.87 13.61 10.95
CA VAL A 45 11.81 12.48 10.77
C VAL A 45 11.67 11.88 9.36
N SER A 46 10.44 11.69 8.87
CA SER A 46 10.19 11.19 7.52
C SER A 46 10.78 12.12 6.44
N ASN A 47 10.62 13.44 6.61
CA ASN A 47 11.20 14.45 5.71
C ASN A 47 12.71 14.39 5.70
N LEU A 48 13.34 14.24 6.87
CA LEU A 48 14.80 14.15 6.97
C LEU A 48 15.35 12.91 6.24
N ILE A 49 14.61 11.80 6.27
CA ILE A 49 15.04 10.53 5.64
C ILE A 49 14.77 10.54 4.13
N THR A 50 13.60 11.03 3.71
CA THR A 50 13.11 10.92 2.32
C THR A 50 13.33 12.17 1.49
N ALA A 51 13.80 13.26 2.10
CA ALA A 51 13.94 14.59 1.50
C ALA A 51 12.67 15.09 0.79
N SER A 52 11.52 14.55 1.16
CA SER A 52 10.22 14.83 0.55
C SER A 52 9.23 15.08 1.66
N ASP A 53 8.32 16.05 1.51
CA ASP A 53 7.21 16.18 2.45
C ASP A 53 6.42 14.86 2.47
N PRO A 54 6.04 14.30 3.63
CA PRO A 54 5.58 12.93 3.72
C PRO A 54 4.22 12.79 3.05
N ASN A 55 3.48 13.90 2.92
CA ASN A 55 2.22 13.95 2.22
C ASN A 55 2.46 13.96 0.69
N THR A 56 3.41 14.77 0.20
CA THR A 56 3.70 14.91 -1.25
C THR A 56 4.59 13.82 -1.84
N GLY A 57 5.65 13.40 -1.13
CA GLY A 57 6.51 12.27 -1.50
C GLY A 57 5.73 10.96 -1.53
N SER A 58 4.78 10.80 -0.61
CA SER A 58 3.82 9.69 -0.62
C SER A 58 2.90 9.77 -1.83
N ILE A 59 2.37 10.95 -2.20
CA ILE A 59 1.53 11.10 -3.41
C ILE A 59 2.30 10.73 -4.69
N TYR A 60 3.54 11.15 -4.86
CA TYR A 60 4.34 10.77 -6.04
C TYR A 60 4.55 9.24 -6.10
N GLN A 61 4.93 8.62 -4.99
CA GLN A 61 5.12 7.18 -4.90
C GLN A 61 3.82 6.40 -5.13
N GLN A 62 2.69 6.90 -4.63
CA GLN A 62 1.36 6.31 -4.87
C GLN A 62 0.96 6.39 -6.34
N LYS A 63 1.21 7.54 -7.01
CA LYS A 63 0.94 7.71 -8.44
C LYS A 63 1.81 6.78 -9.29
N GLU A 64 3.11 6.69 -9.01
CA GLU A 64 3.99 5.75 -9.70
C GLU A 64 3.57 4.28 -9.45
N ALA A 65 3.14 3.95 -8.23
CA ALA A 65 2.60 2.62 -7.93
C ALA A 65 1.33 2.32 -8.73
N MET A 66 0.40 3.28 -8.87
CA MET A 66 -0.77 3.14 -9.74
C MET A 66 -0.36 2.95 -11.21
N ARG A 67 0.59 3.75 -11.71
CA ARG A 67 1.09 3.61 -13.09
C ARG A 67 1.67 2.22 -13.34
N LYS A 68 2.42 1.67 -12.39
CA LYS A 68 2.95 0.31 -12.46
C LYS A 68 1.84 -0.74 -12.40
N LEU A 69 0.86 -0.58 -11.50
CA LEU A 69 -0.31 -1.45 -11.40
C LEU A 69 -1.07 -1.57 -12.72
N GLU A 70 -1.27 -0.45 -13.42
CA GLU A 70 -1.95 -0.44 -14.73
C GLU A 70 -1.19 -1.25 -15.79
N GLN A 71 0.14 -1.31 -15.71
CA GLN A 71 1.00 -2.04 -16.65
C GLN A 71 1.06 -3.54 -16.40
N ILE A 72 0.70 -4.02 -15.20
CA ILE A 72 0.69 -5.44 -14.88
C ILE A 72 -0.31 -6.16 -15.79
N LYS A 73 0.12 -7.27 -16.39
CA LYS A 73 -0.73 -8.13 -17.23
C LYS A 73 -0.44 -9.59 -16.93
N LEU A 74 -1.50 -10.40 -16.90
CA LEU A 74 -1.37 -11.85 -16.82
C LEU A 74 -1.33 -12.41 -18.24
N ASN A 75 -0.15 -12.82 -18.69
CA ASN A 75 0.03 -13.39 -20.04
C ASN A 75 -0.09 -14.93 -20.07
N ASP A 76 0.04 -15.57 -18.91
CA ASP A 76 0.05 -17.02 -18.76
C ASP A 76 -0.48 -17.39 -17.37
N TRP A 77 -1.49 -18.25 -17.30
CA TRP A 77 -2.09 -18.72 -16.06
C TRP A 77 -1.09 -19.37 -15.10
N ARG A 78 0.00 -19.95 -15.59
CA ARG A 78 1.10 -20.47 -14.75
C ARG A 78 1.76 -19.39 -13.89
N LYS A 79 1.61 -18.12 -14.26
CA LYS A 79 2.12 -16.95 -13.53
C LYS A 79 1.08 -16.25 -12.67
N ILE A 80 -0.09 -16.87 -12.42
CA ILE A 80 -1.17 -16.27 -11.63
C ILE A 80 -0.70 -15.83 -10.24
N VAL A 81 0.07 -16.66 -9.52
CA VAL A 81 0.55 -16.33 -8.16
C VAL A 81 1.50 -15.11 -8.15
N PRO A 82 2.57 -15.08 -8.99
CA PRO A 82 3.39 -13.87 -9.14
C PRO A 82 2.59 -12.63 -9.55
N PHE A 83 1.66 -12.79 -10.50
CA PHE A 83 0.79 -11.70 -10.96
C PHE A 83 -0.05 -11.12 -9.83
N LEU A 84 -0.74 -11.97 -9.05
CA LEU A 84 -1.57 -11.54 -7.93
C LEU A 84 -0.72 -10.84 -6.85
N THR A 85 0.45 -11.38 -6.55
CA THR A 85 1.37 -10.82 -5.55
C THR A 85 1.86 -9.44 -5.98
N GLU A 86 2.25 -9.28 -7.25
CA GLU A 86 2.68 -7.99 -7.79
C GLU A 86 1.52 -6.98 -7.81
N PHE A 87 0.31 -7.42 -8.18
CA PHE A 87 -0.87 -6.58 -8.19
C PHE A 87 -1.22 -6.07 -6.78
N ILE A 88 -1.24 -6.97 -5.79
CA ILE A 88 -1.43 -6.62 -4.37
C ILE A 88 -0.37 -5.64 -3.89
N HIS A 89 0.90 -5.88 -4.23
CA HIS A 89 2.01 -5.02 -3.83
C HIS A 89 1.78 -3.57 -4.29
N TYR A 90 1.49 -3.37 -5.59
CA TYR A 90 1.30 -2.02 -6.12
C TYR A 90 -0.02 -1.39 -5.68
N ALA A 91 -1.09 -2.17 -5.50
CA ALA A 91 -2.36 -1.67 -4.98
C ALA A 91 -2.22 -1.18 -3.52
N THR A 92 -1.44 -1.89 -2.71
CA THR A 92 -1.17 -1.52 -1.32
C THR A 92 -0.25 -0.30 -1.26
N LYS A 93 0.80 -0.27 -2.10
CA LYS A 93 1.73 0.86 -2.19
C LYS A 93 1.05 2.14 -2.66
N SER A 94 0.00 2.03 -3.48
CA SER A 94 -0.82 3.17 -3.90
C SER A 94 -1.97 3.51 -2.96
N GLN A 95 -2.11 2.81 -1.82
CA GLN A 95 -3.22 2.97 -0.87
C GLN A 95 -4.61 2.70 -1.47
N ASN A 96 -4.71 1.82 -2.48
CA ASN A 96 -5.95 1.46 -3.16
C ASN A 96 -6.44 0.04 -2.83
N THR A 97 -6.03 -0.52 -1.70
CA THR A 97 -6.37 -1.90 -1.29
C THR A 97 -7.89 -2.15 -1.20
N TYR A 98 -8.67 -1.14 -0.82
CA TYR A 98 -10.14 -1.19 -0.73
C TYR A 98 -10.85 -0.55 -1.93
N ASN A 99 -10.10 -0.06 -2.92
CA ASN A 99 -10.68 0.63 -4.06
C ASN A 99 -11.36 -0.38 -4.99
N LYS A 100 -12.68 -0.27 -5.12
CA LYS A 100 -13.50 -1.15 -5.97
C LYS A 100 -13.12 -1.09 -7.44
N GLU A 101 -12.74 0.08 -7.95
CA GLU A 101 -12.29 0.21 -9.34
C GLU A 101 -11.00 -0.58 -9.57
N VAL A 102 -10.07 -0.55 -8.60
CA VAL A 102 -8.82 -1.32 -8.67
C VAL A 102 -9.07 -2.82 -8.54
N MET A 103 -10.01 -3.23 -7.68
CA MET A 103 -10.45 -4.63 -7.60
C MET A 103 -11.09 -5.11 -8.91
N ASN A 104 -11.93 -4.28 -9.55
CA ASN A 104 -12.48 -4.59 -10.87
C ASN A 104 -11.40 -4.67 -11.96
N LYS A 105 -10.37 -3.80 -11.92
CA LYS A 105 -9.22 -3.86 -12.83
C LYS A 105 -8.44 -5.16 -12.69
N LEU A 106 -8.29 -5.69 -11.47
CA LEU A 106 -7.68 -7.00 -11.26
C LEU A 106 -8.44 -8.08 -12.04
N LEU A 107 -9.77 -8.13 -11.89
CA LEU A 107 -10.62 -9.12 -12.55
C LEU A 107 -10.56 -9.01 -14.08
N LEU A 108 -10.59 -7.78 -14.61
CA LEU A 108 -10.49 -7.50 -16.06
C LEU A 108 -9.15 -7.94 -16.67
N LYS A 109 -8.09 -8.08 -15.88
CA LYS A 109 -6.77 -8.52 -16.35
C LYS A 109 -6.62 -10.04 -16.43
N LEU A 110 -7.62 -10.81 -15.99
CA LEU A 110 -7.63 -12.27 -16.11
C LEU A 110 -8.04 -12.70 -17.52
N PRO A 111 -7.23 -13.49 -18.25
CA PRO A 111 -7.46 -13.79 -19.65
C PRO A 111 -8.33 -15.04 -19.89
N GLY A 112 -9.06 -15.04 -21.00
CA GLY A 112 -9.77 -16.22 -21.52
C GLY A 112 -11.05 -16.58 -20.77
N PRO A 113 -11.66 -17.74 -21.10
CA PRO A 113 -12.96 -18.15 -20.54
C PRO A 113 -12.95 -18.24 -19.01
N LEU A 114 -11.88 -18.78 -18.44
CA LEU A 114 -11.69 -18.86 -16.98
C LEU A 114 -11.64 -17.48 -16.33
N GLY A 115 -11.05 -16.49 -17.01
CA GLY A 115 -11.03 -15.10 -16.54
C GLY A 115 -12.43 -14.47 -16.51
N ILE A 116 -13.26 -14.76 -17.52
CA ILE A 116 -14.66 -14.28 -17.59
C ILE A 116 -15.47 -14.89 -16.43
N GLU A 117 -15.35 -16.20 -16.20
CA GLU A 117 -16.02 -16.88 -15.08
C GLU A 117 -15.63 -16.25 -13.73
N ILE A 118 -14.33 -16.01 -13.52
CA ILE A 118 -13.82 -15.39 -12.29
C ILE A 118 -14.29 -13.94 -12.14
N GLN A 119 -14.43 -13.20 -13.25
CA GLN A 119 -14.97 -11.84 -13.22
C GLN A 119 -16.41 -11.80 -12.71
N GLU A 120 -17.25 -12.75 -13.09
CA GLU A 120 -18.65 -12.81 -12.65
C GLU A 120 -18.76 -13.06 -11.14
N ILE A 121 -18.07 -14.08 -10.63
CA ILE A 121 -18.06 -14.37 -9.18
C ILE A 121 -17.37 -13.26 -8.38
N GLY A 122 -16.32 -12.65 -8.95
CA GLY A 122 -15.56 -11.57 -8.33
C GLY A 122 -16.38 -10.28 -8.19
N LYS A 123 -17.23 -9.96 -9.16
CA LYS A 123 -18.16 -8.82 -9.05
C LYS A 123 -19.14 -9.00 -7.89
N ILE A 124 -19.70 -10.20 -7.74
CA ILE A 124 -20.60 -10.53 -6.63
C ILE A 124 -19.87 -10.35 -5.28
N PHE A 125 -18.61 -10.78 -5.19
CA PHE A 125 -17.77 -10.56 -4.02
C PHE A 125 -17.60 -9.07 -3.70
N ILE A 126 -17.28 -8.25 -4.70
CA ILE A 126 -17.06 -6.80 -4.54
C ILE A 126 -18.35 -6.09 -4.10
N GLU A 127 -19.49 -6.43 -4.71
CA GLU A 127 -20.79 -5.80 -4.45
C GLU A 127 -21.33 -6.15 -3.06
N LYS A 128 -21.25 -7.42 -2.64
CA LYS A 128 -21.78 -7.88 -1.35
C LYS A 128 -20.98 -7.41 -0.14
N GLY A 129 -19.73 -7.00 -0.33
CA GLY A 129 -18.83 -6.67 0.76
C GLY A 129 -18.72 -5.18 1.11
N GLU A 130 -19.68 -4.32 0.74
CA GLU A 130 -19.62 -2.88 1.06
C GLU A 130 -19.42 -2.56 2.55
N ASN A 131 -20.01 -3.36 3.43
CA ASN A 131 -19.87 -3.21 4.89
C ASN A 131 -18.90 -4.22 5.50
N ASN A 132 -18.19 -4.99 4.67
CA ASN A 132 -17.27 -6.01 5.12
C ASN A 132 -15.83 -5.48 5.12
N GLN A 133 -15.26 -5.26 6.30
CA GLN A 133 -13.87 -4.78 6.46
C GLN A 133 -12.82 -5.71 5.85
N THR A 134 -13.20 -6.96 5.59
CA THR A 134 -12.34 -7.95 4.92
C THR A 134 -12.46 -7.89 3.39
N ASN A 135 -13.38 -7.13 2.81
CA ASN A 135 -13.51 -6.98 1.35
C ASN A 135 -12.44 -6.02 0.82
N ASN A 136 -11.34 -6.59 0.34
CA ASN A 136 -10.21 -5.84 -0.20
C ASN A 136 -9.49 -6.69 -1.25
N ILE A 137 -8.50 -6.11 -1.92
CA ILE A 137 -7.83 -6.78 -3.02
C ILE A 137 -7.07 -8.05 -2.62
N ILE A 138 -6.62 -8.14 -1.37
CA ILE A 138 -5.89 -9.30 -0.85
C ILE A 138 -6.86 -10.47 -0.72
N THR A 139 -8.02 -10.25 -0.10
CA THR A 139 -9.04 -11.30 0.05
C THR A 139 -9.68 -11.66 -1.29
N LEU A 140 -9.83 -10.71 -2.22
CA LEU A 140 -10.24 -11.01 -3.59
C LEU A 140 -9.22 -11.92 -4.29
N ALA A 141 -7.91 -11.64 -4.16
CA ALA A 141 -6.87 -12.50 -4.74
C ALA A 141 -6.89 -13.92 -4.12
N TYR A 142 -7.10 -14.04 -2.81
CA TYR A 142 -7.30 -15.35 -2.18
C TYR A 142 -8.55 -16.06 -2.71
N TYR A 143 -9.66 -15.35 -2.89
CA TYR A 143 -10.88 -15.91 -3.45
C TYR A 143 -10.67 -16.43 -4.89
N ILE A 144 -9.93 -15.69 -5.71
CA ILE A 144 -9.51 -16.14 -7.06
C ILE A 144 -8.72 -17.44 -6.97
N MET A 145 -7.72 -17.52 -6.07
CA MET A 145 -6.91 -18.72 -5.90
C MET A 145 -7.73 -19.93 -5.46
N GLN A 146 -8.64 -19.77 -4.50
CA GLN A 146 -9.53 -20.85 -4.06
C GLN A 146 -10.44 -21.37 -5.18
N HIS A 147 -10.92 -20.48 -6.05
CA HIS A 147 -11.72 -20.88 -7.21
C HIS A 147 -10.90 -21.71 -8.20
N LEU A 148 -9.67 -21.27 -8.49
CA LEU A 148 -8.74 -21.97 -9.38
C LEU A 148 -8.36 -23.36 -8.83
N GLU A 149 -8.09 -23.46 -7.52
CA GLU A 149 -7.77 -24.74 -6.88
C GLU A 149 -8.91 -25.75 -6.98
N LYS A 150 -10.17 -25.31 -6.82
CA LYS A 150 -11.34 -26.19 -7.01
C LYS A 150 -11.41 -26.71 -8.45
N LYS A 151 -11.24 -25.82 -9.43
CA LYS A 151 -11.27 -26.17 -10.86
C LYS A 151 -10.16 -27.12 -11.30
N CYS A 152 -8.98 -27.06 -10.66
CA CYS A 152 -7.89 -28.00 -10.95
C CYS A 152 -8.13 -29.41 -10.39
N ASN A 153 -9.04 -29.56 -9.42
CA ASN A 153 -9.36 -30.83 -8.76
C ASN A 153 -10.66 -31.46 -9.28
N GLU A 154 -11.37 -30.79 -10.20
CA GLU A 154 -12.52 -31.30 -10.98
C GLU A 154 -12.03 -32.05 -12.23
#